data_AF-A0AA37KI26-F1
#
_entry.id   AF-A0AA37KI26-F1
#
_cell.length_a   1.000
_cell.length_b   1.000
_cell.length_c   1.000
_cell.angle_alpha   90.00
_cell.angle_beta   90.00
_cell.angle_gamma   90.00
#
_symmetry.space_group_name_H-M   'P 1'
#
loop_
_entity.id
_entity.type
_entity.pdbx_description
1 polymer ?
#
loop_
_entity_poly.entity_id
_entity_poly.type
_entity_poly.pdbx_seq_one_letter_code
_entity_poly.pdbx_strand_id
1 'polypeptide(L)'
;MERFEDLITSNIPVLVDFFAEWCGPCKAMKPILEELKGIKGEKVRIVKVDVDKHKEIAAYYQIQSVPTLMIFKDGKQLWRQSGVMRANNLSIILAQYE
;
A
#
# COMPACT_ATOMS: atom_id res chain seq x y z
N MET A 1 -13.33 -15.33 2.15
CA MET A 1 -12.93 -14.03 2.73
C MET A 1 -11.44 -14.15 3.00
N GLU A 2 -10.60 -13.49 2.21
CA GLU A 2 -9.15 -13.52 2.43
C GLU A 2 -8.80 -12.66 3.64
N ARG A 3 -7.88 -13.13 4.49
CA ARG A 3 -7.38 -12.34 5.62
C ARG A 3 -6.25 -11.45 5.14
N PHE A 4 -6.03 -10.34 5.84
CA PHE A 4 -4.98 -9.39 5.47
C PHE A 4 -3.59 -10.03 5.49
N GLU A 5 -3.34 -10.94 6.43
CA GLU A 5 -2.11 -11.70 6.54
C GLU A 5 -1.83 -12.51 5.27
N ASP A 6 -2.86 -13.16 4.72
CA ASP A 6 -2.74 -13.97 3.51
C ASP A 6 -2.40 -13.10 2.28
N LEU A 7 -2.82 -11.82 2.27
CA LEU A 7 -2.51 -10.87 1.19
C LEU A 7 -1.04 -10.43 1.19
N ILE A 8 -0.43 -10.30 2.37
CA ILE A 8 0.93 -9.77 2.55
C ILE A 8 2.02 -10.85 2.57
N THR A 9 1.65 -12.14 2.67
CA THR A 9 2.56 -13.30 2.59
C THR A 9 2.96 -13.68 1.15
N SER A 10 2.97 -12.72 0.23
CA SER A 10 3.32 -12.96 -1.17
C SER A 10 4.85 -12.96 -1.38
N ASN A 11 5.29 -13.76 -2.35
CA ASN A 11 6.68 -13.80 -2.83
C ASN A 11 7.07 -12.60 -3.70
N ILE A 12 6.09 -11.84 -4.19
CA ILE A 12 6.31 -10.53 -4.81
C ILE A 12 5.98 -9.43 -3.81
N PRO A 13 6.60 -8.24 -3.90
CA PRO A 13 6.29 -7.13 -3.01
C PRO A 13 4.82 -6.72 -3.11
N VAL A 14 4.22 -6.46 -1.96
CA VAL A 14 2.84 -6.01 -1.78
C VAL A 14 2.86 -4.58 -1.25
N LEU A 15 2.48 -3.62 -2.10
CA LEU A 15 2.26 -2.23 -1.69
C LEU A 15 0.84 -2.09 -1.15
N VAL A 16 0.71 -1.74 0.13
CA VAL A 16 -0.56 -1.50 0.80
C VAL A 16 -0.78 0.00 0.95
N ASP A 17 -1.92 0.51 0.46
CA ASP A 17 -2.41 1.88 0.64
C ASP A 17 -3.54 1.91 1.68
N PHE A 18 -3.22 2.41 2.88
CA PHE A 18 -4.22 2.70 3.91
C PHE A 18 -4.87 4.04 3.61
N PHE A 19 -6.16 4.03 3.29
CA PHE A 19 -6.91 5.19 2.81
C PHE A 19 -8.26 5.35 3.52
N ALA A 20 -8.94 6.47 3.26
CA ALA A 20 -10.34 6.68 3.63
C ALA A 20 -11.09 7.40 2.49
N GLU A 21 -12.41 7.25 2.40
CA GLU A 21 -13.22 7.86 1.32
C GLU A 21 -13.30 9.39 1.41
N TRP A 22 -13.28 9.93 2.64
CA TRP A 22 -13.29 11.36 2.93
C TRP A 22 -11.92 12.02 2.76
N CYS A 23 -10.86 11.25 2.52
CA CYS A 23 -9.50 11.73 2.41
C CYS A 23 -9.21 12.33 1.03
N GLY A 24 -9.13 13.66 0.95
CA GLY A 24 -8.76 14.40 -0.26
C GLY A 24 -7.43 13.92 -0.88
N PRO A 25 -6.31 13.86 -0.11
CA PRO A 25 -5.03 13.37 -0.64
C PRO A 25 -5.08 11.94 -1.17
N CYS A 26 -5.91 11.06 -0.60
CA CYS A 26 -6.07 9.68 -1.05
C CYS A 26 -6.70 9.61 -2.46
N LYS A 27 -7.58 10.55 -2.80
CA LYS A 27 -8.14 10.67 -4.16
C LYS A 27 -7.05 10.99 -5.19
N ALA A 28 -6.03 11.77 -4.81
CA ALA A 28 -4.86 12.03 -5.66
C ALA A 28 -3.92 10.82 -5.74
N MET A 29 -3.82 10.03 -4.66
CA MET A 29 -2.99 8.81 -4.64
C MET A 29 -3.53 7.72 -5.59
N LYS A 30 -4.86 7.62 -5.75
CA LYS A 30 -5.49 6.60 -6.61
C LYS A 30 -4.93 6.52 -8.04
N PRO A 31 -4.96 7.60 -8.87
CA PRO A 31 -4.40 7.53 -10.23
C PRO A 31 -2.89 7.27 -10.24
N ILE A 32 -2.16 7.63 -9.18
CA ILE A 32 -0.73 7.37 -9.08
C ILE A 32 -0.45 5.88 -8.85
N LEU A 33 -1.29 5.18 -8.08
CA LEU A 33 -1.19 3.73 -7.90
C LEU A 33 -1.52 2.97 -9.20
N GLU A 34 -2.47 3.47 -10.00
CA GLU A 34 -2.76 2.92 -11.33
C GLU A 34 -1.56 3.08 -12.28
N GLU A 35 -0.94 4.27 -12.30
CA GLU A 35 0.29 4.52 -13.06
C GLU A 35 1.42 3.58 -12.62
N LEU A 36 1.62 3.43 -11.32
CA LEU A 36 2.61 2.51 -10.76
C LEU A 36 2.35 1.05 -11.20
N LYS A 37 1.08 0.61 -11.19
CA LYS A 37 0.71 -0.73 -11.67
C LYS A 37 1.00 -0.88 -13.16
N GLY A 38 0.80 0.16 -13.97
CA GLY A 38 1.21 0.19 -15.37
C GLY A 38 2.73 0.04 -15.58
N ILE A 39 3.54 0.67 -14.72
CA ILE A 39 5.02 0.59 -14.79
C ILE A 39 5.54 -0.79 -14.35
N LYS A 40 5.00 -1.34 -13.26
CA LYS A 40 5.53 -2.57 -12.63
C LYS A 40 4.85 -3.85 -13.11
N GLY A 41 3.64 -3.76 -13.65
CA GLY A 41 2.85 -4.93 -14.04
C GLY A 41 2.69 -5.91 -12.88
N GLU A 42 2.94 -7.19 -13.13
CA GLU A 42 2.79 -8.29 -12.16
C GLU A 42 3.94 -8.43 -11.16
N LYS A 43 4.97 -7.58 -11.24
CA LYS A 43 6.08 -7.56 -10.27
C LYS A 43 5.67 -7.02 -8.90
N VAL A 44 4.52 -6.36 -8.81
CA VAL A 44 3.99 -5.82 -7.57
C VAL A 44 2.49 -6.10 -7.46
N ARG A 45 2.06 -6.42 -6.24
CA ARG A 45 0.66 -6.43 -5.86
C ARG A 45 0.33 -5.12 -5.16
N ILE A 46 -0.75 -4.45 -5.55
CA ILE A 46 -1.24 -3.25 -4.85
C ILE A 46 -2.53 -3.63 -4.13
N VAL A 47 -2.58 -3.37 -2.83
CA VAL A 47 -3.73 -3.62 -1.96
C VAL A 47 -4.16 -2.29 -1.35
N LYS A 48 -5.47 -2.07 -1.25
CA LYS A 48 -6.03 -0.89 -0.60
C LYS A 48 -6.80 -1.30 0.63
N VAL A 49 -6.55 -0.61 1.74
CA VAL A 49 -7.24 -0.87 3.02
C VAL A 49 -7.96 0.39 3.45
N ASP A 50 -9.29 0.30 3.48
CA ASP A 50 -10.15 1.35 4.02
C ASP A 50 -10.08 1.31 5.56
N VAL A 51 -9.49 2.34 6.16
CA VAL A 51 -9.26 2.40 7.61
C VAL A 51 -10.55 2.50 8.42
N ASP A 52 -11.64 2.99 7.82
CA ASP A 52 -12.93 3.11 8.50
C ASP A 52 -13.63 1.75 8.58
N LYS A 53 -13.39 0.88 7.59
CA LYS A 53 -13.92 -0.50 7.54
C LYS A 53 -13.04 -1.51 8.26
N HIS A 54 -11.74 -1.27 8.30
CA HIS A 54 -10.74 -2.20 8.85
C HIS A 54 -10.00 -1.60 10.06
N LYS A 55 -10.78 -1.14 11.05
CA LYS A 55 -10.27 -0.41 12.23
C LYS A 55 -9.23 -1.19 13.04
N GLU A 56 -9.42 -2.50 13.20
CA GLU A 56 -8.47 -3.35 13.95
C GLU A 56 -7.11 -3.42 13.27
N ILE A 57 -7.09 -3.60 11.95
CA ILE A 57 -5.84 -3.60 11.15
C ILE A 57 -5.20 -2.22 11.19
N ALA A 58 -5.99 -1.15 11.02
CA ALA A 58 -5.50 0.22 11.10
C ALA A 58 -4.89 0.54 12.48
N ALA A 59 -5.52 0.06 13.57
CA ALA A 59 -4.99 0.21 14.93
C ALA A 59 -3.72 -0.61 15.15
N TYR A 60 -3.71 -1.87 14.71
CA TYR A 60 -2.54 -2.77 14.82
C TYR A 60 -1.31 -2.18 14.15
N TYR A 61 -1.47 -1.64 12.93
CA TYR A 61 -0.41 -0.96 12.20
C TYR A 61 -0.24 0.51 12.59
N GLN A 62 -0.93 1.00 13.62
CA GLN A 62 -0.82 2.37 14.14
C GLN A 62 -0.96 3.44 13.04
N ILE A 63 -2.00 3.33 12.20
CA ILE A 63 -2.29 4.32 11.16
C ILE A 63 -2.81 5.60 11.82
N GLN A 64 -2.00 6.66 11.81
CA GLN A 64 -2.35 7.96 12.39
C GLN A 64 -2.81 8.99 11.33
N SER A 65 -2.48 8.75 10.07
CA SER A 65 -2.83 9.63 8.96
C SER A 65 -3.01 8.83 7.67
N VAL A 66 -3.84 9.34 6.76
CA VAL A 66 -4.07 8.74 5.44
C VAL A 66 -3.74 9.75 4.32
N PRO A 67 -3.20 9.30 3.17
CA PRO A 67 -2.79 7.91 2.91
C PRO A 67 -1.53 7.54 3.71
N THR A 68 -1.44 6.27 4.10
CA THR A 68 -0.18 5.68 4.57
C THR A 68 0.13 4.47 3.70
N LEU A 69 1.31 4.46 3.12
CA LEU A 69 1.79 3.42 2.23
C LEU A 69 2.76 2.50 2.98
N MET A 70 2.65 1.20 2.76
CA MET A 70 3.57 0.20 3.31
C MET A 70 3.92 -0.85 2.27
N ILE A 71 5.14 -1.38 2.33
CA ILE A 71 5.56 -2.51 1.49
C ILE A 71 5.73 -3.73 2.38
N PHE A 72 5.12 -4.83 1.96
CA PHE A 72 5.30 -6.15 2.56
C PHE A 72 5.89 -7.14 1.56
N LYS A 73 6.66 -8.11 2.05
CA LYS A 73 7.06 -9.31 1.29
C LYS A 73 7.24 -10.44 2.31
N ASP A 74 6.77 -11.64 1.98
CA ASP A 74 6.85 -12.81 2.87
C ASP A 74 6.31 -12.52 4.29
N GLY A 75 5.24 -11.71 4.39
CA GLY A 75 4.60 -11.33 5.65
C GLY A 75 5.35 -10.28 6.47
N LYS A 76 6.51 -9.80 6.01
CA LYS A 76 7.32 -8.80 6.73
C LYS A 76 7.05 -7.39 6.20
N GLN A 77 6.89 -6.43 7.10
CA GLN A 77 6.85 -5.00 6.74
C GLN A 77 8.27 -4.51 6.45
N LEU A 78 8.54 -4.14 5.19
CA LEU A 78 9.87 -3.72 4.73
C LEU A 78 10.03 -2.20 4.71
N TRP A 79 8.94 -1.48 4.47
CA TRP A 79 8.97 -0.04 4.30
C TRP A 79 7.62 0.59 4.65
N ARG A 80 7.64 1.86 5.05
CA ARG A 80 6.46 2.66 5.40
C ARG A 80 6.71 4.14 5.10
N GLN A 81 5.70 4.82 4.56
CA GLN A 81 5.66 6.28 4.48
C GLN A 81 4.23 6.81 4.48
N SER A 82 4.00 7.92 5.18
CA SER A 82 2.72 8.64 5.14
C SER A 82 2.75 9.78 4.12
N GLY A 83 1.59 10.06 3.54
CA GLY A 83 1.40 11.10 2.54
C GLY A 83 1.44 10.59 1.10
N VAL A 84 1.09 11.49 0.17
CA VAL A 84 1.06 11.21 -1.27
C VAL A 84 2.49 11.09 -1.81
N MET A 85 2.71 10.11 -2.69
CA MET A 85 3.99 9.90 -3.36
C MET A 85 3.78 9.76 -4.86
N ARG A 86 4.80 10.05 -5.66
CA ARG A 86 4.79 9.86 -7.13
C ARG A 86 5.05 8.40 -7.50
N ALA A 87 4.49 7.94 -8.61
CA ALA A 87 4.65 6.56 -9.10
C ALA A 87 6.13 6.19 -9.29
N ASN A 88 6.92 7.07 -9.91
CA ASN A 88 8.35 6.82 -10.13
C ASN A 88 9.13 6.60 -8.82
N ASN A 89 8.84 7.36 -7.77
CA ASN A 89 9.51 7.20 -6.48
C ASN A 89 9.16 5.84 -5.86
N LEU A 90 7.88 5.46 -5.90
CA LEU A 90 7.43 4.14 -5.44
C LEU A 90 8.06 3.01 -6.28
N SER A 91 8.18 3.19 -7.59
CA SER A 91 8.82 2.24 -8.49
C SER A 91 10.28 1.97 -8.12
N ILE A 92 11.04 3.03 -7.80
CA ILE A 92 12.44 2.93 -7.36
C ILE A 92 12.54 2.20 -6.01
N ILE A 93 11.67 2.52 -5.06
CA ILE A 93 11.65 1.88 -3.74
C ILE A 93 11.33 0.40 -3.86
N LEU A 94 10.29 0.05 -4.64
CA LEU A 94 9.86 -1.33 -4.87
C LEU A 94 10.94 -2.18 -5.55
N ALA A 95 11.77 -1.60 -6.40
CA ALA A 95 12.85 -2.31 -7.09
C ALA A 95 13.89 -2.91 -6.12
N GLN A 96 13.97 -2.39 -4.89
CA GLN A 96 14.85 -2.94 -3.84
C GLN A 96 14.33 -4.26 -3.26
N TYR A 97 13.06 -4.59 -3.51
CA TYR A 97 12.36 -5.72 -2.93
C TYR A 97 11.79 -6.68 -3.98
N GLU A 98 12.11 -6.51 -5.26
CA GLU A 98 11.78 -7.48 -6.33
C GLU A 98 12.53 -8.79 -6.10
#